data_AF-A0A177P6J4-F1
#
_entry.id   AF-A0A177P6J4-F1
#
_cell.length_a   1.000
_cell.length_b   1.000
_cell.length_c   1.000
_cell.angle_alpha   90.00
_cell.angle_beta   90.00
_cell.angle_gamma   90.00
#
_symmetry.space_group_name_H-M   'P 1'
#
loop_
_entity.id
_entity.type
_entity.pdbx_description
1 polymer ?
#
loop_
_entity_poly.entity_id
_entity_poly.type
_entity_poly.pdbx_seq_one_letter_code
_entity_poly.pdbx_strand_id
1 'polypeptide(L)'
;MTATEAALQALIAALDSSPGLPTVRRSALLDDTLESVDSEDIVSTALVLQDGDAETENGELCIGFAGNRFALVHHAELEWIVASNDATLLGSTFDAGLEAIAAAISADRTLGGAVLLADLRRPPERGLRPLGARTAKTASIIVTLEFTSSQPF
;
A
#
# COMPACT_ATOMS: atom_id res chain seq x y z
N MET A 1 8.61 -6.19 17.87
CA MET A 1 8.04 -5.51 16.69
C MET A 1 9.09 -4.54 16.21
N THR A 2 9.56 -4.67 14.96
CA THR A 2 10.54 -3.75 14.38
C THR A 2 9.86 -2.42 14.05
N ALA A 3 10.64 -1.35 13.85
CA ALA A 3 10.07 -0.05 13.46
C ALA A 3 9.37 -0.13 12.09
N THR A 4 9.93 -0.94 11.18
CA THR A 4 9.34 -1.24 9.86
C THR A 4 7.98 -1.92 9.98
N GLU A 5 7.85 -2.91 10.87
CA GLU A 5 6.57 -3.60 11.11
C GLU A 5 5.51 -2.64 11.66
N ALA A 6 5.90 -1.74 12.57
CA ALA A 6 5.01 -0.71 13.11
C ALA A 6 4.52 0.26 12.02
N ALA A 7 5.43 0.68 11.12
CA ALA A 7 5.10 1.57 10.00
C ALA A 7 4.15 0.91 8.99
N LEU A 8 4.40 -0.36 8.63
CA LEU A 8 3.53 -1.13 7.74
C LEU A 8 2.15 -1.36 8.35
N GLN A 9 2.07 -1.71 9.64
CA GLN A 9 0.79 -1.90 10.31
C GLN A 9 0.00 -0.60 10.42
N ALA A 10 0.67 0.55 10.61
CA ALA A 10 0.02 1.85 10.60
C ALA A 10 -0.52 2.21 9.20
N LEU A 11 0.21 1.87 8.13
CA LEU A 11 -0.25 2.04 6.76
C LEU A 11 -1.51 1.19 6.48
N ILE A 12 -1.50 -0.08 6.88
CA ILE A 12 -2.65 -0.98 6.78
C ILE A 12 -3.85 -0.37 7.51
N ALA A 13 -3.66 0.07 8.75
CA ALA A 13 -4.75 0.64 9.56
C ALA A 13 -5.35 1.92 8.92
N ALA A 14 -4.50 2.78 8.35
CA ALA A 14 -4.97 3.98 7.64
C ALA A 14 -5.82 3.62 6.41
N LEU A 15 -5.38 2.64 5.62
CA LEU A 15 -6.10 2.19 4.42
C LEU A 15 -7.40 1.43 4.76
N ASP A 16 -7.38 0.56 5.77
CA ASP A 16 -8.56 -0.17 6.24
C ASP A 16 -9.63 0.77 6.85
N SER A 17 -9.20 1.92 7.37
CA SER A 17 -10.12 2.94 7.87
C SER A 17 -10.77 3.79 6.77
N SER A 18 -10.27 3.68 5.52
CA SER A 18 -10.76 4.47 4.39
C SER A 18 -12.04 3.85 3.80
N PRO A 19 -13.14 4.60 3.70
CA PRO A 19 -14.37 4.08 3.13
C PRO A 19 -14.21 3.82 1.63
N GLY A 20 -14.63 2.63 1.18
CA GLY A 20 -14.63 2.26 -0.24
C GLY A 20 -13.39 1.49 -0.70
N LEU A 21 -12.41 1.25 0.17
CA LEU A 21 -11.33 0.30 -0.08
C LEU A 21 -11.66 -1.07 0.53
N PRO A 22 -11.30 -2.18 -0.13
CA PRO A 22 -11.35 -3.49 0.50
C PRO A 22 -10.24 -3.60 1.55
N THR A 23 -10.40 -4.58 2.45
CA THR A 23 -9.39 -4.88 3.47
C THR A 23 -8.03 -5.17 2.84
N VAL A 24 -6.99 -4.51 3.35
CA VAL A 24 -5.62 -4.70 2.88
C VAL A 24 -5.12 -6.09 3.24
N ARG A 25 -4.60 -6.83 2.26
CA ARG A 25 -3.95 -8.12 2.50
C ARG A 25 -2.44 -8.02 2.30
N ARG A 26 -1.66 -8.42 3.29
CA ARG A 26 -0.19 -8.40 3.23
C ARG A 26 0.34 -9.67 2.55
N SER A 27 1.23 -9.51 1.57
CA SER A 27 1.94 -10.59 0.86
C SER A 27 1.04 -11.73 0.37
N ALA A 28 -0.20 -11.40 -0.03
CA ALA A 28 -1.15 -12.39 -0.54
C ALA A 28 -0.91 -12.68 -2.02
N LEU A 29 -1.14 -13.93 -2.43
CA LEU A 29 -1.17 -14.29 -3.84
C LEU A 29 -2.44 -13.74 -4.50
N LEU A 30 -2.30 -13.30 -5.76
CA LEU A 30 -3.37 -12.68 -6.54
C LEU A 30 -4.60 -13.59 -6.69
N ASP A 31 -4.36 -14.88 -6.96
CA ASP A 31 -5.44 -15.86 -7.11
C ASP A 31 -6.20 -16.04 -5.79
N ASP A 32 -5.52 -16.21 -4.65
CA ASP A 32 -6.15 -16.27 -3.31
C ASP A 32 -6.89 -14.98 -2.92
N THR A 33 -6.53 -13.84 -3.52
CA THR A 33 -7.18 -12.54 -3.24
C THR A 33 -8.48 -12.36 -4.00
N LEU A 34 -8.52 -12.81 -5.26
CA LEU A 34 -9.68 -12.67 -6.13
C LEU A 34 -10.62 -13.89 -6.04
N GLU A 35 -10.11 -15.07 -5.67
CA GLU A 35 -10.89 -16.31 -5.47
C GLU A 35 -11.79 -16.29 -4.22
N SER A 36 -11.62 -15.35 -3.29
CA SER A 36 -12.65 -15.13 -2.26
C SER A 36 -13.93 -14.45 -2.77
N VAL A 37 -14.01 -14.17 -4.08
CA VAL A 37 -15.23 -13.71 -4.77
C VAL A 37 -15.82 -14.87 -5.57
N ASP A 38 -16.15 -15.96 -4.88
CA ASP A 38 -17.07 -16.94 -5.43
C ASP A 38 -18.49 -16.34 -5.46
N SER A 39 -19.08 -16.37 -6.66
CA SER A 39 -20.50 -16.17 -7.00
C SER A 39 -21.07 -14.73 -7.04
N GLU A 40 -21.52 -14.34 -8.24
CA GLU A 40 -22.51 -13.28 -8.57
C GLU A 40 -22.06 -11.81 -8.71
N ASP A 41 -20.94 -11.37 -8.14
CA ASP A 41 -20.54 -9.96 -8.28
C ASP A 41 -19.97 -9.60 -9.68
N ILE A 42 -20.47 -8.49 -10.24
CA ILE A 42 -20.05 -7.93 -11.54
C ILE A 42 -18.62 -7.37 -11.44
N VAL A 43 -18.20 -6.92 -10.26
CA VAL A 43 -16.90 -6.28 -10.00
C VAL A 43 -16.24 -6.90 -8.77
N SER A 44 -14.97 -7.28 -8.90
CA SER A 44 -14.12 -7.76 -7.81
C SER A 44 -13.00 -6.75 -7.57
N THR A 45 -12.69 -6.47 -6.31
CA THR A 45 -11.59 -5.56 -5.93
C THR A 45 -10.67 -6.23 -4.92
N ALA A 46 -9.37 -5.94 -5.02
CA ALA A 46 -8.37 -6.41 -4.06
C ALA A 46 -7.30 -5.33 -3.87
N LEU A 47 -6.85 -5.17 -2.63
CA LEU A 47 -5.75 -4.29 -2.25
C LEU A 47 -4.70 -5.13 -1.51
N VAL A 48 -3.54 -5.30 -2.14
CA VAL A 48 -2.45 -6.10 -1.61
C VAL A 48 -1.30 -5.18 -1.23
N LEU A 49 -0.77 -5.35 -0.03
CA LEU A 49 0.46 -4.71 0.42
C LEU A 49 1.60 -5.73 0.29
N GLN A 50 2.56 -5.44 -0.57
CA GLN A 50 3.83 -6.14 -0.60
C GLN A 50 4.80 -5.37 0.29
N ASP A 51 5.45 -6.11 1.19
CA ASP A 51 6.62 -5.62 1.91
C ASP A 51 7.70 -5.38 0.86
N GLY A 52 7.85 -4.14 0.43
CA GLY A 52 8.93 -3.79 -0.49
C GLY A 52 10.26 -3.73 0.25
N ASP A 53 11.28 -3.21 -0.40
CA ASP A 53 12.60 -3.17 0.19
C ASP A 53 12.74 -1.99 1.17
N ALA A 54 13.39 -2.26 2.31
CA ALA A 54 13.85 -1.23 3.23
C ALA A 54 15.23 -0.76 2.79
N GLU A 55 15.34 0.51 2.42
CA GLU A 55 16.63 1.15 2.14
C GLU A 55 17.03 2.01 3.36
N THR A 56 18.25 1.80 3.87
CA THR A 56 18.81 2.71 4.87
C THR A 56 19.29 3.96 4.14
N GLU A 57 18.44 4.98 4.02
CA GLU A 57 18.81 6.16 3.23
C GLU A 57 19.89 7.00 3.91
N ASN A 58 20.07 6.93 5.23
CA ASN A 58 21.14 7.69 5.87
C ASN A 58 21.75 6.95 7.06
N GLY A 59 23.08 6.88 7.05
CA GLY A 59 23.89 6.37 8.14
C GLY A 59 23.57 7.03 9.47
N GLU A 60 23.89 6.29 10.54
CA GLU A 60 23.80 6.66 11.95
C GLU A 60 23.64 8.17 12.21
N LEU A 61 22.42 8.59 12.57
CA LEU A 61 22.16 9.92 13.13
C LEU A 61 22.81 9.96 14.52
N CYS A 62 24.07 10.36 14.57
CA CYS A 62 24.79 10.67 15.81
C CYS A 62 24.28 11.98 16.42
N ILE A 63 23.05 11.97 16.95
CA ILE A 63 22.56 13.05 17.79
C ILE A 63 23.07 12.85 19.22
N GLY A 64 24.05 13.68 19.58
CA GLY A 64 24.69 13.84 20.89
C GLY A 64 24.23 12.93 22.03
N PHE A 65 25.13 12.07 22.50
CA PHE A 65 25.05 11.28 23.74
C PHE A 65 23.84 10.34 23.93
N ALA A 66 22.91 10.21 22.97
CA ALA A 66 21.68 9.44 23.14
C ALA A 66 21.53 8.29 22.11
N GLY A 67 22.51 7.39 22.07
CA GLY A 67 22.43 6.12 21.32
C GLY A 67 22.31 6.27 19.79
N ASN A 68 22.62 5.19 19.09
CA ASN A 68 22.58 5.16 17.62
C ASN A 68 21.12 5.22 17.17
N ARG A 69 20.74 6.29 16.47
CA ARG A 69 19.45 6.37 15.77
C ARG A 69 19.71 6.31 14.28
N PHE A 70 18.87 5.60 13.54
CA PHE A 70 18.96 5.44 12.09
C PHE A 70 17.73 6.08 11.47
N ALA A 71 17.93 6.89 10.43
CA ALA A 71 16.85 7.31 9.55
C ALA A 71 16.67 6.22 8.49
N LEU A 72 15.52 5.57 8.51
CA LEU A 72 15.17 4.48 7.62
C LEU A 72 14.11 4.95 6.65
N VAL A 73 14.24 4.52 5.39
CA VAL A 73 13.26 4.75 4.34
C VAL A 73 12.80 3.40 3.83
N HIS A 74 11.53 3.11 4.01
CA HIS A 74 10.94 1.87 3.55
C HIS A 74 10.03 2.15 2.37
N HIS A 75 10.22 1.41 1.29
CA HIS A 75 9.34 1.45 0.13
C HIS A 75 8.32 0.32 0.27
N ALA A 76 7.08 0.68 0.55
CA ALA A 76 5.97 -0.26 0.58
C ALA A 76 5.27 -0.25 -0.77
N GLU A 77 5.04 -1.42 -1.38
CA GLU A 77 4.35 -1.52 -2.67
C GLU A 77 2.90 -1.94 -2.45
N LEU A 78 1.97 -1.09 -2.85
CA LEU A 78 0.53 -1.35 -2.84
C LEU A 78 0.08 -1.75 -4.24
N GLU A 79 -0.45 -2.96 -4.37
CA GLU A 79 -1.08 -3.43 -5.60
C GLU A 79 -2.61 -3.30 -5.47
N TRP A 80 -3.17 -2.38 -6.27
CA TRP A 80 -4.61 -2.21 -6.41
C TRP A 80 -5.10 -2.98 -7.64
N ILE A 81 -6.02 -3.92 -7.43
CA ILE A 81 -6.58 -4.74 -8.50
C ILE A 81 -8.09 -4.58 -8.55
N VAL A 82 -8.61 -4.37 -9.76
CA VAL A 82 -10.05 -4.41 -10.05
C VAL A 82 -10.28 -5.34 -11.23
N ALA A 83 -11.18 -6.31 -11.08
CA ALA A 83 -11.58 -7.22 -12.14
C ALA A 83 -13.08 -7.10 -12.41
N SER A 84 -13.46 -6.95 -13.68
CA SER A 84 -14.86 -6.84 -14.09
C SER A 84 -15.04 -7.27 -15.55
N ASN A 85 -16.29 -7.64 -15.88
CA ASN A 85 -16.73 -7.88 -17.26
C ASN A 85 -17.28 -6.62 -17.95
N ASP A 86 -17.54 -5.56 -17.18
CA ASP A 86 -18.06 -4.28 -17.68
C ASP A 86 -16.93 -3.24 -17.68
N ALA A 87 -16.59 -2.72 -18.86
CA ALA A 87 -15.49 -1.77 -19.03
C ALA A 87 -15.73 -0.42 -18.33
N THR A 88 -16.99 0.02 -18.22
CA THR A 88 -17.36 1.28 -17.56
C THR A 88 -17.26 1.15 -16.04
N LEU A 89 -17.78 0.05 -15.48
CA LEU A 89 -17.61 -0.26 -14.05
C LEU A 89 -16.14 -0.50 -13.69
N LEU A 90 -15.40 -1.20 -14.55
CA LEU A 90 -13.96 -1.44 -14.38
C LEU A 90 -13.18 -0.12 -14.29
N GLY A 91 -13.44 0.83 -15.20
CA GLY A 91 -12.77 2.13 -15.19
C GLY A 91 -13.12 2.97 -13.97
N SER A 92 -14.42 3.16 -13.73
CA SER A 92 -14.90 4.00 -12.62
C SER A 92 -14.47 3.47 -11.24
N THR A 93 -14.56 2.16 -11.01
CA THR A 93 -14.11 1.55 -9.74
C THR A 93 -12.60 1.67 -9.57
N PHE A 94 -11.84 1.48 -10.64
CA PHE A 94 -10.38 1.59 -10.60
C PHE A 94 -9.94 3.01 -10.25
N ASP A 95 -10.50 4.02 -10.91
CA ASP A 95 -10.15 5.42 -10.67
C ASP A 95 -10.61 5.89 -9.27
N ALA A 96 -11.80 5.47 -8.81
CA ALA A 96 -12.29 5.77 -7.46
C ALA A 96 -11.40 5.14 -6.37
N GLY A 97 -10.90 3.92 -6.58
CA GLY A 97 -9.97 3.28 -5.64
C GLY A 97 -8.63 4.02 -5.55
N LEU A 98 -8.08 4.47 -6.68
CA LEU A 98 -6.84 5.27 -6.69
C LEU A 98 -7.01 6.61 -5.96
N GLU A 99 -8.15 7.28 -6.16
CA GLU A 99 -8.48 8.52 -5.46
C GLU A 99 -8.63 8.28 -3.95
N ALA A 100 -9.30 7.20 -3.54
CA ALA A 100 -9.46 6.83 -2.14
C ALA A 100 -8.13 6.50 -1.44
N ILE A 101 -7.20 5.80 -2.11
CA ILE A 101 -5.85 5.53 -1.60
C ILE A 101 -5.07 6.84 -1.42
N ALA A 102 -5.09 7.70 -2.43
CA ALA A 102 -4.39 8.99 -2.37
C ALA A 102 -4.96 9.90 -1.26
N ALA A 103 -6.29 9.90 -1.09
CA ALA A 103 -6.97 10.64 -0.05
C ALA A 103 -6.63 10.12 1.35
N ALA A 104 -6.60 8.79 1.55
CA ALA A 104 -6.26 8.18 2.84
C ALA A 104 -4.84 8.57 3.29
N ILE A 105 -3.85 8.48 2.41
CA ILE A 105 -2.46 8.84 2.73
C ILE A 105 -2.31 10.35 2.91
N SER A 106 -3.02 11.16 2.13
CA SER A 106 -2.96 12.63 2.25
C SER A 106 -3.67 13.17 3.48
N ALA A 107 -4.68 12.45 3.99
CA ALA A 107 -5.40 12.82 5.20
C ALA A 107 -4.52 12.68 6.46
N ASP A 108 -3.65 11.68 6.49
CA ASP A 108 -2.67 11.50 7.56
C ASP A 108 -1.33 10.98 7.03
N ARG A 109 -0.45 11.92 6.68
CA ARG A 109 0.92 11.61 6.23
C ARG A 109 1.83 11.10 7.35
N THR A 110 1.40 11.13 8.61
CA THR A 110 2.17 10.61 9.74
C THR A 110 1.73 9.21 10.17
N LEU A 111 0.65 8.70 9.57
CA LEU A 111 0.03 7.40 9.90
C LEU A 111 -0.14 7.25 11.43
N GLY A 112 -0.78 8.24 12.07
CA GLY A 112 -0.97 8.28 13.52
C GLY A 112 0.30 8.55 14.33
N GLY A 113 1.34 9.12 13.70
CA GLY A 113 2.65 9.36 14.31
C GLY A 113 3.60 8.18 14.28
N ALA A 114 3.26 7.10 13.57
CA ALA A 114 4.12 5.93 13.40
C ALA A 114 5.30 6.21 12.45
N VAL A 115 5.11 7.09 11.46
CA VAL A 115 6.13 7.54 10.51
C VAL A 115 6.31 9.05 10.59
N LEU A 116 7.50 9.51 10.21
CA LEU A 116 7.77 10.95 10.04
C LEU A 116 7.05 11.49 8.81
N LEU A 117 7.03 10.70 7.72
CA LEU A 117 6.39 11.06 6.48
C LEU A 117 6.03 9.81 5.68
N ALA A 118 4.77 9.75 5.22
CA ALA A 118 4.31 8.87 4.16
C ALA A 118 4.07 9.71 2.90
N ASP A 119 4.67 9.30 1.77
CA ASP A 119 4.54 10.01 0.50
C ASP A 119 4.38 9.06 -0.70
N LEU A 120 3.61 9.52 -1.68
CA LEU A 120 3.35 8.82 -2.94
C LEU A 120 4.27 9.39 -4.02
N ARG A 121 5.55 9.00 -4.00
CA ARG A 121 6.57 9.65 -4.84
C ARG A 121 6.49 9.33 -6.35
N ARG A 122 5.77 8.28 -6.75
CA ARG A 122 5.70 7.85 -8.16
C ARG A 122 4.25 7.71 -8.63
N PRO A 123 3.90 8.16 -9.87
CA PRO A 123 2.63 7.82 -10.48
C PRO A 123 2.43 6.30 -10.51
N PRO A 124 1.19 5.80 -10.30
CA PRO A 124 0.93 4.38 -10.28
C PRO A 124 1.25 3.73 -11.63
N GLU A 125 1.98 2.61 -11.59
CA GLU A 125 2.24 1.80 -12.77
C GLU A 125 1.00 0.97 -13.07
N ARG A 126 0.32 1.27 -14.18
CA ARG A 126 -0.96 0.67 -14.54
C ARG A 126 -0.76 -0.52 -15.47
N GLY A 127 -1.39 -1.64 -15.15
CA GLY A 127 -1.41 -2.86 -15.93
C GLY A 127 -2.82 -3.27 -16.34
N LEU A 128 -2.90 -4.04 -17.43
CA LEU A 128 -4.10 -4.76 -17.85
C LEU A 128 -3.71 -6.24 -17.98
N ARG A 129 -4.47 -7.12 -17.34
CA ARG A 129 -4.25 -8.57 -17.41
C ARG A 129 -5.58 -9.30 -17.64
N PRO A 130 -5.59 -10.34 -18.48
CA PRO A 130 -6.75 -11.24 -18.53
C PRO A 130 -6.79 -12.09 -17.24
N LEU A 131 -7.97 -12.23 -16.64
CA LEU A 131 -8.20 -13.04 -15.46
C LEU A 131 -9.39 -13.99 -15.73
N GLY A 132 -9.08 -15.19 -16.24
CA GLY A 132 -10.09 -16.11 -16.75
C GLY A 132 -10.92 -15.47 -17.87
N ALA A 133 -12.23 -15.30 -17.63
CA ALA A 133 -13.15 -14.65 -18.56
C ALA A 133 -13.28 -13.12 -18.36
N ARG A 134 -12.66 -12.56 -17.31
CA ARG A 134 -12.76 -11.14 -16.92
C ARG A 134 -11.52 -10.36 -17.34
N THR A 135 -11.64 -9.04 -17.42
CA THR A 135 -10.48 -8.13 -17.56
C THR A 135 -10.12 -7.56 -16.20
N ALA A 136 -8.85 -7.69 -15.79
CA ALA A 136 -8.31 -7.09 -14.58
C ALA A 136 -7.46 -5.86 -14.92
N LYS A 137 -7.73 -4.75 -14.25
CA LYS A 137 -6.84 -3.59 -14.17
C LYS A 137 -6.05 -3.68 -12.87
N THR A 138 -4.74 -3.47 -12.97
CA THR A 138 -3.84 -3.44 -11.81
C THR A 138 -3.15 -2.08 -11.75
N ALA A 139 -2.86 -1.59 -10.56
CA ALA A 139 -1.99 -0.45 -10.31
C ALA A 139 -1.00 -0.82 -9.22
N SER A 140 0.30 -0.71 -9.52
CA SER A 140 1.34 -0.72 -8.50
C SER A 140 1.59 0.72 -8.04
N ILE A 141 1.48 0.94 -6.73
CA ILE A 141 1.64 2.24 -6.07
C ILE A 141 2.76 2.09 -5.06
N ILE A 142 3.83 2.85 -5.21
CA ILE A 142 4.94 2.87 -4.25
C ILE A 142 4.67 3.94 -3.20
N VAL A 143 4.58 3.54 -1.94
CA VAL A 143 4.50 4.41 -0.77
C VAL A 143 5.87 4.45 -0.10
N THR A 144 6.45 5.64 -0.02
CA THR A 144 7.68 5.86 0.74
C THR A 144 7.32 6.18 2.19
N LEU A 145 7.86 5.41 3.12
CA LEU A 145 7.69 5.58 4.56
C LEU A 145 9.03 5.96 5.19
N GLU A 146 9.12 7.18 5.72
CA GLU A 146 10.30 7.68 6.42
C GLU A 146 10.10 7.57 7.93
N PHE A 147 10.99 6.91 8.65
CA PHE A 147 10.90 6.78 10.11
C PHE A 147 12.29 6.65 10.75
N THR A 148 12.35 6.85 12.07
CA THR A 148 13.59 6.67 12.84
C THR A 148 13.53 5.40 13.67
N SER A 149 14.63 4.64 13.69
CA SER A 149 14.77 3.43 14.50
C SER A 149 16.04 3.49 15.34
N SER A 150 16.05 2.80 16.49
CA SER A 150 17.27 2.54 17.27
C SER A 150 18.09 1.36 16.72
N GLN A 151 17.59 0.71 15.67
CA GLN A 151 18.21 -0.42 14.99
C GLN A 151 18.22 -0.14 13.48
N PRO A 152 19.22 -0.67 12.74
CA PRO A 152 19.32 -0.45 11.30
C PRO A 152 18.32 -1.28 10.46
N PHE A 153 17.50 -2.13 11.07
CA PHE A 153 16.46 -2.97 10.43
C PHE A 153 15.23 -3.14 11.33
#